data_AF-A0A376UFI3-F1
#
_entry.id   AF-A0A376UFI3-F1
#
_cell.length_a   1.000
_cell.length_b   1.000
_cell.length_c   1.000
_cell.angle_alpha   90.00
_cell.angle_beta   90.00
_cell.angle_gamma   90.00
#
_symmetry.space_group_name_H-M   'P 1'
#
loop_
_entity.id
_entity.type
_entity.pdbx_description
1 polymer ?
#
loop_
_entity_poly.entity_id
_entity_poly.type
_entity_poly.pdbx_seq_one_letter_code
_entity_poly.pdbx_strand_id
1 'polypeptide(L)'
;MTSLLACRSSSVSAWICYERRHVACGTLFMERSGQWIWRTGSEITGAAYPLPDLRLELTEQDPYNNVIRTTIEALAATLGGTQSLHTNAFDEALGLPTDFSARIARNTQIIIQEESELCRTVDPLAGSYYIESLTDQIVKQARAIIQQIDEAGGMAKAIEAGLPKRMIEEASAREQSLIDQGKRVIVGVNKYKLDHEDETDVLEIDNVMVRNEQIASLERIRATRDDAAVTAALNALTHAAQHNENLLAAAVNAARVRATLGEISDARKSLSTVIWCQASVLPGVIAQSYHQSEKSASEFDAIVRKRSSSLPTMVVARAF
;
A
#
# COMPACT_ATOMS: atom_id res chain seq x y z
N MET A 1 -12.52 17.32 9.91
CA MET A 1 -13.09 17.13 8.55
C MET A 1 -11.93 17.09 7.56
N THR A 2 -10.96 16.21 7.85
CA THR A 2 -9.66 16.10 7.15
C THR A 2 -9.01 14.82 7.68
N SER A 3 -9.01 13.74 6.88
CA SER A 3 -8.14 12.54 7.01
C SER A 3 -8.60 11.34 6.13
N LEU A 4 -9.21 11.58 4.96
CA LEU A 4 -9.74 10.51 4.07
C LEU A 4 -8.85 10.23 2.84
N LEU A 5 -7.57 10.59 2.86
CA LEU A 5 -6.69 10.57 1.69
C LEU A 5 -5.44 9.71 1.90
N ALA A 6 -5.60 8.38 1.96
CA ALA A 6 -4.50 7.44 1.68
C ALA A 6 -4.99 6.01 1.43
N CYS A 7 -5.77 5.79 0.35
CA CYS A 7 -5.98 4.44 -0.17
C CYS A 7 -5.43 4.39 -1.61
N ARG A 8 -4.16 3.98 -1.72
CA ARG A 8 -3.53 3.56 -2.98
C ARG A 8 -2.99 2.14 -2.76
N SER A 9 -3.66 1.20 -3.43
CA SER A 9 -3.20 -0.11 -3.88
C SER A 9 -1.92 -0.67 -3.22
N SER A 10 -2.09 -1.45 -2.16
CA SER A 10 -1.14 -2.50 -1.79
C SER A 10 -1.91 -3.79 -1.52
N SER A 11 -1.62 -4.78 -2.37
CA SER A 11 -2.30 -6.06 -2.56
C SER A 11 -2.03 -7.03 -1.43
N VAL A 12 -3.09 -7.58 -0.81
CA VAL A 12 -3.11 -8.78 0.08
C VAL A 12 -2.34 -8.66 1.40
N SER A 13 -1.14 -8.06 1.44
CA SER A 13 -0.30 -7.88 2.63
C SER A 13 -0.95 -6.95 3.66
N ALA A 14 -1.67 -5.93 3.21
CA ALA A 14 -2.45 -5.04 4.07
C ALA A 14 -3.58 -5.77 4.82
N TRP A 15 -4.10 -6.88 4.27
CA TRP A 15 -5.24 -7.58 4.85
C TRP A 15 -4.84 -8.44 6.06
N ILE A 16 -3.72 -9.17 5.95
CA ILE A 16 -3.24 -10.04 7.03
C ILE A 16 -2.67 -9.21 8.20
N CYS A 17 -2.16 -7.98 7.95
CA CYS A 17 -1.62 -7.12 9.01
C CYS A 17 -2.72 -6.61 9.96
N TYR A 18 -3.94 -6.46 9.43
CA TYR A 18 -5.06 -5.80 10.13
C TYR A 18 -5.78 -6.71 11.13
N GLU A 19 -5.69 -8.04 11.02
CA GLU A 19 -6.58 -8.93 11.80
C GLU A 19 -6.06 -9.31 13.21
N ARG A 20 -4.79 -9.04 13.57
CA ARG A 20 -4.28 -9.33 14.93
C ARG A 20 -3.28 -8.32 15.49
N ARG A 21 -3.79 -7.46 16.39
CA ARG A 21 -3.20 -6.79 17.60
C ARG A 21 -1.75 -6.26 17.62
N HIS A 22 -0.81 -6.70 16.81
CA HIS A 22 0.60 -6.33 16.83
C HIS A 22 1.19 -6.33 15.41
N VAL A 23 1.43 -5.15 14.86
CA VAL A 23 1.92 -4.94 13.48
C VAL A 23 3.25 -5.65 13.25
N ALA A 24 4.22 -5.45 14.14
CA ALA A 24 5.51 -6.12 14.05
C ALA A 24 5.39 -7.65 14.10
N CYS A 25 4.46 -8.19 14.88
CA CYS A 25 4.22 -9.62 14.86
C CYS A 25 3.59 -10.03 13.51
N GLY A 26 2.60 -9.28 13.01
CA GLY A 26 1.96 -9.51 11.72
C GLY A 26 2.94 -9.62 10.54
N THR A 27 3.85 -8.66 10.40
CA THR A 27 4.87 -8.64 9.32
C THR A 27 5.83 -9.82 9.43
N LEU A 28 6.31 -10.12 10.64
CA LEU A 28 7.16 -11.27 10.91
C LEU A 28 6.48 -12.58 10.48
N PHE A 29 5.21 -12.77 10.88
CA PHE A 29 4.48 -13.99 10.56
C PHE A 29 4.12 -14.09 9.09
N MET A 30 3.81 -12.98 8.44
CA MET A 30 3.49 -12.95 7.01
C MET A 30 4.67 -13.41 6.16
N GLU A 31 5.89 -12.98 6.47
CA GLU A 31 7.08 -13.43 5.74
C GLU A 31 7.29 -14.94 5.90
N ARG A 32 7.29 -15.44 7.14
CA ARG A 32 7.47 -16.88 7.41
C ARG A 32 6.35 -17.71 6.77
N SER A 33 5.09 -17.34 7.02
CA SER A 33 3.92 -18.06 6.47
C SER A 33 3.84 -17.96 4.95
N GLY A 34 4.18 -16.81 4.36
CA GLY A 34 4.21 -16.58 2.93
C GLY A 34 5.20 -17.49 2.22
N GLN A 35 6.43 -17.61 2.75
CA GLN A 35 7.43 -18.56 2.23
C GLN A 35 6.94 -20.01 2.30
N TRP A 36 6.26 -20.41 3.39
CA TRP A 36 5.65 -21.74 3.52
C TRP A 36 4.54 -21.98 2.50
N ILE A 37 3.58 -21.06 2.39
CA ILE A 37 2.46 -21.15 1.44
C ILE A 37 3.02 -21.26 0.03
N TRP A 38 3.94 -20.36 -0.35
CA TRP A 38 4.57 -20.37 -1.65
C TRP A 38 5.28 -21.68 -1.95
N ARG A 39 6.12 -22.16 -1.03
CA ARG A 39 6.86 -23.42 -1.22
C ARG A 39 5.94 -24.63 -1.38
N THR A 40 4.79 -24.62 -0.69
CA THR A 40 3.80 -25.71 -0.80
C THR A 40 2.85 -25.56 -1.99
N GLY A 41 2.66 -24.35 -2.49
CA GLY A 41 1.81 -24.05 -3.65
C GLY A 41 2.54 -24.01 -4.99
N SER A 42 3.89 -23.94 -4.99
CA SER A 42 4.71 -23.79 -6.19
C SER A 42 5.72 -24.92 -6.38
N GLU A 43 5.46 -25.77 -7.38
CA GLU A 43 6.51 -26.34 -8.24
C GLU A 43 7.07 -25.28 -9.22
N ILE A 44 6.76 -23.98 -9.04
CA ILE A 44 7.00 -22.92 -10.03
C ILE A 44 7.64 -21.68 -9.37
N THR A 45 8.96 -21.59 -9.56
CA THR A 45 9.86 -20.41 -9.56
C THR A 45 9.90 -19.47 -8.34
N GLY A 46 11.10 -19.34 -7.76
CA GLY A 46 11.42 -18.40 -6.69
C GLY A 46 11.40 -16.94 -7.14
N ALA A 47 10.69 -16.12 -6.39
CA ALA A 47 10.76 -14.67 -6.44
C ALA A 47 11.22 -14.16 -5.06
N ALA A 48 12.09 -13.14 -5.06
CA ALA A 48 12.45 -12.39 -3.87
C ALA A 48 11.25 -11.49 -3.46
N TYR A 49 10.97 -11.38 -2.17
CA TYR A 49 9.85 -10.59 -1.66
C TYR A 49 10.35 -9.26 -1.10
N PRO A 50 10.27 -8.15 -1.87
CA PRO A 50 10.39 -6.83 -1.28
C PRO A 50 9.13 -6.55 -0.48
N LEU A 51 9.28 -6.20 0.80
CA LEU A 51 8.16 -5.76 1.62
C LEU A 51 7.59 -4.45 1.06
N PRO A 52 6.25 -4.37 0.84
CA PRO A 52 5.62 -3.10 0.51
C PRO A 52 5.64 -2.17 1.73
N ASP A 53 5.86 -0.90 1.43
CA ASP A 53 5.78 0.25 2.33
C ASP A 53 4.51 0.23 3.21
N LEU A 54 4.69 0.27 4.54
CA LEU A 54 3.65 0.26 5.57
C LEU A 54 3.29 1.68 6.04
N ARG A 55 3.29 2.64 5.11
CA ARG A 55 2.93 4.07 5.29
C ARG A 55 1.70 4.36 6.17
N LEU A 56 0.76 3.41 6.27
CA LEU A 56 -0.51 3.54 7.01
C LEU A 56 -0.36 3.70 8.52
N GLU A 57 0.82 3.45 9.10
CA GLU A 57 1.05 3.54 10.55
C GLU A 57 1.71 4.83 11.00
N LEU A 58 2.19 5.61 10.04
CA LEU A 58 2.86 6.87 10.32
C LEU A 58 1.82 7.93 10.67
N THR A 59 2.06 8.63 11.76
CA THR A 59 1.17 9.68 12.25
C THR A 59 1.71 11.04 11.85
N GLU A 60 0.80 11.94 11.46
CA GLU A 60 1.10 13.36 11.27
C GLU A 60 1.40 14.02 12.62
N GLN A 61 0.63 13.66 13.65
CA GLN A 61 0.81 14.14 15.02
C GLN A 61 2.00 13.44 15.68
N ASP A 62 2.77 14.20 16.46
CA ASP A 62 3.99 13.76 17.16
C ASP A 62 4.85 12.80 16.30
N PRO A 63 5.41 13.31 15.18
CA PRO A 63 5.96 12.48 14.11
C PRO A 63 7.24 11.74 14.54
N TYR A 64 7.92 12.17 15.61
CA TYR A 64 9.09 11.45 16.14
C TYR A 64 8.74 10.06 16.67
N ASN A 65 7.49 9.81 17.09
CA ASN A 65 7.03 8.46 17.42
C ASN A 65 7.17 7.49 16.23
N ASN A 66 7.13 8.00 14.99
CA ASN A 66 7.30 7.20 13.79
C ASN A 66 8.71 6.59 13.68
N VAL A 67 9.73 7.18 14.31
CA VAL A 67 11.07 6.58 14.38
C VAL A 67 11.01 5.24 15.13
N ILE A 68 10.27 5.20 16.24
CA ILE A 68 10.10 4.01 17.06
C ILE A 68 9.24 2.98 16.32
N ARG A 69 8.14 3.41 15.68
CA ARG A 69 7.27 2.53 14.87
C ARG A 69 8.07 1.84 13.75
N THR A 70 8.78 2.64 12.95
CA THR A 70 9.61 2.15 11.85
C THR A 70 10.71 1.22 12.35
N THR A 71 11.31 1.49 13.52
CA THR A 71 12.33 0.59 14.11
C THR A 71 11.75 -0.77 14.46
N ILE A 72 10.55 -0.80 15.06
CA ILE A 72 9.84 -2.02 15.43
C ILE A 72 9.42 -2.82 14.18
N GLU A 73 8.96 -2.14 13.13
CA GLU A 73 8.63 -2.73 11.84
C GLU A 73 9.87 -3.30 11.12
N ALA A 74 10.96 -2.53 11.09
CA ALA A 74 12.23 -2.95 10.50
C ALA A 74 12.79 -4.20 11.21
N LEU A 75 12.69 -4.22 12.53
CA LEU A 75 13.08 -5.37 13.34
C LEU A 75 12.23 -6.60 12.99
N ALA A 76 10.91 -6.46 12.90
CA ALA A 76 10.01 -7.52 12.51
C ALA A 76 10.29 -8.08 11.10
N ALA A 77 10.51 -7.19 10.13
CA ALA A 77 10.87 -7.55 8.76
C ALA A 77 12.18 -8.34 8.70
N THR A 78 13.20 -7.89 9.44
CA THR A 78 14.51 -8.53 9.52
C THR A 78 14.41 -9.92 10.15
N LEU A 79 13.68 -10.03 11.26
CA LEU A 79 13.42 -11.31 11.93
C LEU A 79 12.57 -12.25 11.07
N GLY A 80 11.76 -11.71 10.14
CA GLY A 80 10.97 -12.49 9.18
C GLY A 80 11.80 -13.08 8.05
N GLY A 81 13.06 -12.66 7.91
CA GLY A 81 13.97 -13.13 6.87
C GLY A 81 13.75 -12.43 5.53
N THR A 82 13.32 -11.16 5.52
CA THR A 82 13.21 -10.37 4.29
C THR A 82 14.55 -10.25 3.54
N GLN A 83 14.51 -10.16 2.22
CA GLN A 83 15.74 -10.07 1.40
C GLN A 83 16.20 -8.62 1.17
N SER A 84 15.28 -7.67 1.23
CA SER A 84 15.58 -6.24 1.10
C SER A 84 14.55 -5.45 1.87
N LEU A 85 14.98 -4.39 2.54
CA LEU A 85 14.12 -3.60 3.43
C LEU A 85 14.09 -2.13 3.00
N HIS A 86 12.88 -1.59 2.89
CA HIS A 86 12.65 -0.16 2.90
C HIS A 86 12.19 0.25 4.29
N THR A 87 12.74 1.35 4.80
CA THR A 87 12.35 1.95 6.08
C THR A 87 11.87 3.35 5.81
N ASN A 88 10.70 3.66 6.31
CA ASN A 88 10.05 4.93 6.08
C ASN A 88 10.73 6.05 6.87
N ALA A 89 10.58 7.27 6.36
CA ALA A 89 11.00 8.46 7.09
C ALA A 89 9.90 8.89 8.06
N PHE A 90 10.29 9.51 9.17
CA PHE A 90 9.33 9.86 10.22
C PHE A 90 8.34 10.96 9.80
N ASP A 91 8.66 11.73 8.75
CA ASP A 91 7.91 12.86 8.19
C ASP A 91 7.05 12.47 6.96
N GLU A 92 6.98 11.18 6.60
CA GLU A 92 6.29 10.74 5.38
C GLU A 92 4.75 10.90 5.42
N ALA A 93 4.18 11.02 6.61
CA ALA A 93 2.78 11.39 6.78
C ALA A 93 2.50 12.85 6.37
N LEU A 94 3.52 13.71 6.45
CA LEU A 94 3.45 15.14 6.14
C LEU A 94 3.82 15.45 4.68
N GLY A 95 4.85 14.78 4.16
CA GLY A 95 5.33 15.04 2.80
C GLY A 95 6.40 14.07 2.36
N LEU A 96 7.21 14.48 1.38
CA LEU A 96 8.38 13.71 0.98
C LEU A 96 9.51 13.85 2.00
N PRO A 97 10.36 12.82 2.15
CA PRO A 97 11.42 12.83 3.14
C PRO A 97 12.44 13.92 2.87
N THR A 98 12.86 14.59 3.94
CA THR A 98 14.04 15.45 3.96
C THR A 98 15.33 14.62 4.03
N ASP A 99 16.49 15.22 3.73
CA ASP A 99 17.78 14.53 3.91
C ASP A 99 18.01 14.08 5.36
N PHE A 100 17.50 14.85 6.32
CA PHE A 100 17.57 14.54 7.74
C PHE A 100 16.74 13.30 8.10
N SER A 101 15.48 13.26 7.68
CA SER A 101 14.58 12.14 7.97
C SER A 101 14.98 10.88 7.21
N ALA A 102 15.40 11.00 5.95
CA ALA A 102 15.94 9.90 5.15
C ALA A 102 17.22 9.30 5.76
N ARG A 103 18.08 10.14 6.35
CA ARG A 103 19.26 9.67 7.09
C ARG A 103 18.86 8.82 8.29
N ILE A 104 17.87 9.24 9.07
CA ILE A 104 17.38 8.46 10.23
C ILE A 104 16.84 7.12 9.75
N ALA A 105 15.97 7.13 8.73
CA ALA A 105 15.39 5.91 8.16
C ALA A 105 16.47 4.90 7.74
N ARG A 106 17.46 5.34 6.95
CA ARG A 106 18.59 4.48 6.54
C ARG A 106 19.41 3.98 7.74
N ASN A 107 19.69 4.86 8.70
CA ASN A 107 20.51 4.51 9.86
C ASN A 107 19.81 3.48 10.76
N THR A 108 18.46 3.46 10.82
CA THR A 108 17.72 2.39 11.51
C THR A 108 18.12 1.01 10.99
N GLN A 109 18.25 0.84 9.67
CA GLN A 109 18.71 -0.43 9.09
C GLN A 109 20.16 -0.74 9.44
N ILE A 110 21.04 0.27 9.38
CA ILE A 110 22.47 0.11 9.68
C ILE A 110 22.66 -0.30 11.15
N ILE A 111 21.94 0.32 12.08
CA ILE A 111 21.98 -0.03 13.51
C ILE A 111 21.51 -1.47 13.72
N ILE A 112 20.43 -1.89 13.06
CA ILE A 112 19.97 -3.29 13.12
C ILE A 112 21.06 -4.23 12.59
N GLN A 113 21.74 -3.88 11.49
CA GLN A 113 22.77 -4.75 10.90
C GLN A 113 24.04 -4.85 11.76
N GLU A 114 24.56 -3.71 12.23
CA GLU A 114 25.90 -3.63 12.82
C GLU A 114 25.89 -3.71 14.35
N GLU A 115 24.83 -3.24 15.03
CA GLU A 115 24.79 -3.12 16.49
C GLU A 115 23.90 -4.16 17.17
N SER A 116 22.83 -4.64 16.51
CA SER A 116 21.84 -5.51 17.17
C SER A 116 22.27 -6.98 17.32
N GLU A 117 23.32 -7.40 16.61
CA GLU A 117 23.80 -8.78 16.48
C GLU A 117 22.77 -9.80 15.95
N LEU A 118 21.59 -9.36 15.52
CA LEU A 118 20.51 -10.24 15.03
C LEU A 118 20.88 -10.99 13.76
N CYS A 119 21.77 -10.43 12.94
CA CYS A 119 22.22 -11.04 11.69
C CYS A 119 23.18 -12.24 11.88
N ARG A 120 23.54 -12.59 13.12
CA ARG A 120 24.48 -13.69 13.40
C ARG A 120 23.87 -15.09 13.36
N THR A 121 22.54 -15.20 13.47
CA THR A 121 21.83 -16.48 13.51
C THR A 121 20.73 -16.51 12.45
N VAL A 122 20.61 -17.63 11.74
CA VAL A 122 19.49 -17.86 10.82
C VAL A 122 18.22 -18.15 11.61
N ASP A 123 17.16 -17.37 11.37
CA ASP A 123 15.85 -17.48 12.03
C ASP A 123 15.95 -17.62 13.57
N PRO A 124 16.31 -16.55 14.30
CA PRO A 124 16.50 -16.60 15.75
C PRO A 124 15.19 -16.91 16.52
N LEU A 125 14.03 -16.84 15.87
CA LEU A 125 12.73 -17.13 16.47
C LEU A 125 12.24 -18.56 16.23
N ALA A 126 13.01 -19.36 15.48
CA ALA A 126 12.71 -20.76 15.22
C ALA A 126 12.52 -21.54 16.53
N GLY A 127 11.42 -22.28 16.61
CA GLY A 127 11.10 -23.12 17.78
C GLY A 127 10.40 -22.38 18.92
N SER A 128 10.16 -21.07 18.81
CA SER A 128 9.28 -20.37 19.74
C SER A 128 7.85 -20.86 19.60
N TYR A 129 7.31 -21.50 20.66
CA TYR A 129 5.96 -22.07 20.66
C TYR A 129 4.87 -21.08 20.20
N TYR A 130 4.98 -19.83 20.66
CA TYR A 130 4.04 -18.78 20.28
C TYR A 130 4.15 -18.42 18.80
N ILE A 131 5.39 -18.25 18.31
CA ILE A 131 5.62 -17.81 16.94
C ILE A 131 5.23 -18.91 15.95
N GLU A 132 5.60 -20.16 16.22
CA GLU A 132 5.27 -21.31 15.36
C GLU A 132 3.76 -21.57 15.29
N SER A 133 3.06 -21.52 16.44
CA SER A 133 1.60 -21.69 16.50
C SER A 133 0.87 -20.59 15.73
N LEU A 134 1.34 -19.34 15.84
CA LEU A 134 0.74 -18.22 15.13
C LEU A 134 1.03 -18.28 13.63
N THR A 135 2.24 -18.70 13.24
CA THR A 135 2.59 -18.95 11.84
C THR A 135 1.66 -19.99 11.20
N ASP A 136 1.43 -21.13 11.88
CA ASP A 136 0.53 -22.18 11.40
C ASP A 136 -0.92 -21.69 11.25
N GLN A 137 -1.42 -20.87 12.20
CA GLN A 137 -2.75 -20.28 12.11
C GLN A 137 -2.89 -19.36 10.90
N ILE A 138 -1.90 -18.51 10.62
CA ILE A 138 -1.92 -17.62 9.45
C ILE A 138 -1.86 -18.44 8.16
N VAL A 139 -1.00 -19.46 8.08
CA VAL A 139 -0.94 -20.36 6.91
C VAL A 139 -2.30 -20.99 6.62
N LYS A 140 -3.00 -21.49 7.65
CA LYS A 140 -4.32 -22.11 7.51
C LYS A 140 -5.38 -21.11 7.02
N GLN A 141 -5.42 -19.91 7.59
CA GLN A 141 -6.35 -18.87 7.20
C GLN A 141 -6.11 -18.37 5.77
N ALA A 142 -4.85 -18.12 5.42
CA ALA A 142 -4.47 -17.72 4.07
C ALA A 142 -4.84 -18.79 3.03
N ARG A 143 -4.59 -20.07 3.32
CA ARG A 143 -5.00 -21.18 2.43
C ARG A 143 -6.51 -21.25 2.22
N ALA A 144 -7.32 -20.99 3.24
CA ALA A 144 -8.77 -20.97 3.10
C ALA A 144 -9.23 -19.84 2.14
N ILE A 145 -8.56 -18.69 2.17
CA ILE A 145 -8.85 -17.57 1.26
C ILE A 145 -8.39 -17.91 -0.16
N ILE A 146 -7.20 -18.50 -0.33
CA ILE A 146 -6.71 -18.96 -1.63
C ILE A 146 -7.70 -19.95 -2.23
N GLN A 147 -8.20 -20.91 -1.44
CA GLN A 147 -9.20 -21.86 -1.88
C GLN A 147 -10.50 -21.18 -2.32
N GLN A 148 -11.01 -20.19 -1.57
CA GLN A 148 -12.19 -19.42 -1.99
C GLN A 148 -11.97 -18.70 -3.34
N ILE A 149 -10.75 -18.20 -3.59
CA ILE A 149 -10.40 -17.52 -4.84
C ILE A 149 -10.30 -18.52 -5.99
N ASP A 150 -9.73 -19.70 -5.75
CA ASP A 150 -9.64 -20.76 -6.75
C ASP A 150 -11.02 -21.30 -7.12
N GLU A 151 -11.91 -21.48 -6.13
CA GLU A 151 -13.33 -21.85 -6.33
C GLU A 151 -14.11 -20.77 -7.12
N ALA A 152 -13.74 -19.49 -6.97
CA ALA A 152 -14.27 -18.39 -7.78
C ALA A 152 -13.71 -18.35 -9.22
N GLY A 153 -12.84 -19.28 -9.58
CA GLY A 153 -12.23 -19.40 -10.92
C GLY A 153 -10.93 -18.62 -11.09
N GLY A 154 -10.22 -18.36 -9.98
CA GLY A 154 -8.91 -17.72 -9.94
C GLY A 154 -8.95 -16.21 -9.70
N MET A 155 -7.78 -15.64 -9.38
CA MET A 155 -7.66 -14.24 -8.95
C MET A 155 -8.21 -13.22 -9.97
N ALA A 156 -8.02 -13.46 -11.27
CA ALA A 156 -8.51 -12.54 -12.31
C ALA A 156 -10.04 -12.39 -12.27
N LYS A 157 -10.78 -13.51 -12.19
CA LYS A 157 -12.25 -13.50 -12.08
C LYS A 157 -12.71 -12.95 -10.73
N ALA A 158 -11.98 -13.25 -9.66
CA ALA A 158 -12.28 -12.69 -8.34
C ALA A 158 -12.15 -11.15 -8.29
N ILE A 159 -11.16 -10.59 -9.01
CA ILE A 159 -10.99 -9.13 -9.15
C ILE A 159 -12.14 -8.54 -9.96
N GLU A 160 -12.55 -9.15 -11.07
CA GLU A 160 -13.71 -8.71 -11.85
C GLU A 160 -15.00 -8.74 -11.03
N ALA A 161 -15.16 -9.75 -10.18
CA ALA A 161 -16.27 -9.86 -9.23
C ALA A 161 -16.15 -8.90 -8.02
N GLY A 162 -15.04 -8.14 -7.92
CA GLY A 162 -14.79 -7.19 -6.84
C GLY A 162 -14.64 -7.82 -5.45
N LEU A 163 -14.40 -9.14 -5.35
CA LEU A 163 -14.32 -9.85 -4.07
C LEU A 163 -13.13 -9.35 -3.22
N PRO A 164 -11.87 -9.31 -3.71
CA PRO A 164 -10.74 -8.84 -2.91
C PRO A 164 -10.90 -7.39 -2.46
N LYS A 165 -11.42 -6.53 -3.34
CA LYS A 165 -11.65 -5.11 -3.03
C LYS A 165 -12.62 -4.94 -1.87
N ARG A 166 -13.75 -5.66 -1.88
CA ARG A 166 -14.73 -5.61 -0.79
C ARG A 166 -14.11 -6.09 0.53
N MET A 167 -13.39 -7.20 0.53
CA MET A 167 -12.75 -7.73 1.74
C MET A 167 -11.77 -6.72 2.37
N ILE A 168 -11.01 -6.00 1.54
CA ILE A 168 -10.07 -4.96 1.99
C ILE A 168 -10.81 -3.75 2.56
N GLU A 169 -11.85 -3.28 1.88
CA GLU A 169 -12.66 -2.15 2.35
C GLU A 169 -13.40 -2.48 3.65
N GLU A 170 -13.91 -3.71 3.82
CA GLU A 170 -14.52 -4.17 5.07
C GLU A 170 -13.52 -4.18 6.23
N ALA A 171 -12.31 -4.69 6.01
CA ALA A 171 -11.26 -4.72 7.03
C ALA A 171 -10.82 -3.30 7.42
N SER A 172 -10.63 -2.43 6.43
CA SER A 172 -10.26 -1.03 6.63
C SER A 172 -11.34 -0.26 7.41
N ALA A 173 -12.62 -0.42 7.04
CA ALA A 173 -13.73 0.24 7.73
C ALA A 173 -13.88 -0.25 9.18
N ARG A 174 -13.63 -1.55 9.44
CA ARG A 174 -13.64 -2.11 10.78
C ARG A 174 -12.52 -1.53 11.65
N GLU A 175 -11.30 -1.46 11.14
CA GLU A 175 -10.18 -0.91 11.90
C GLU A 175 -10.35 0.58 12.18
N GLN A 176 -10.81 1.35 11.18
CA GLN A 176 -11.13 2.76 11.39
C GLN A 176 -12.16 2.92 12.51
N SER A 177 -13.20 2.08 12.52
CA SER A 177 -14.18 2.07 13.60
C SER A 177 -13.55 1.75 14.97
N LEU A 178 -12.60 0.82 15.04
CA LEU A 178 -11.92 0.48 16.30
C LEU A 178 -11.01 1.62 16.79
N ILE A 179 -10.37 2.36 15.89
CA ILE A 179 -9.57 3.56 16.19
C ILE A 179 -10.48 4.67 16.72
N ASP A 180 -11.60 4.93 16.04
CA ASP A 180 -12.57 5.97 16.41
C ASP A 180 -13.23 5.68 17.77
N GLN A 181 -13.46 4.39 18.07
CA GLN A 181 -13.95 3.93 19.38
C GLN A 181 -12.87 3.97 20.48
N GLY A 182 -11.61 4.26 20.15
CA GLY A 182 -10.48 4.20 21.08
C GLY A 182 -10.11 2.78 21.55
N LYS A 183 -10.69 1.74 20.93
CA LYS A 183 -10.36 0.34 21.20
C LYS A 183 -9.00 -0.03 20.62
N ARG A 184 -8.63 0.58 19.49
CA ARG A 184 -7.26 0.58 18.97
C ARG A 184 -6.58 1.89 19.36
N VAL A 185 -5.47 1.82 20.08
CA VAL A 185 -4.73 3.00 20.53
C VAL A 185 -3.68 3.38 19.50
N ILE A 186 -3.67 4.67 19.14
CA ILE A 186 -2.62 5.31 18.36
C ILE A 186 -2.08 6.47 19.21
N VAL A 187 -0.87 6.29 19.74
CA VAL A 187 -0.17 7.29 20.57
C VAL A 187 0.03 8.57 19.76
N GLY A 188 -0.32 9.72 20.34
CA GLY A 188 -0.28 11.03 19.68
C GLY A 188 -1.59 11.40 18.96
N VAL A 189 -2.39 10.42 18.52
CA VAL A 189 -3.58 10.67 17.66
C VAL A 189 -4.90 10.52 18.39
N ASN A 190 -5.14 9.42 19.11
CA ASN A 190 -6.40 9.24 19.85
C ASN A 190 -6.18 9.17 21.37
N LYS A 191 -4.95 8.88 21.81
CA LYS A 191 -4.55 8.86 23.21
C LYS A 191 -3.15 9.45 23.36
N TYR A 192 -2.90 10.12 24.49
CA TYR A 192 -1.64 10.82 24.74
C TYR A 192 -1.37 11.91 23.69
N LYS A 193 -2.37 12.76 23.45
CA LYS A 193 -2.25 13.90 22.54
C LYS A 193 -1.41 14.98 23.19
N LEU A 194 -0.60 15.66 22.39
CA LEU A 194 0.06 16.89 22.79
C LEU A 194 -0.97 18.03 22.80
N ASP A 195 -0.79 19.00 23.70
CA ASP A 195 -1.62 20.21 23.73
C ASP A 195 -1.29 21.13 22.52
N HIS A 196 -0.03 21.11 22.09
CA HIS A 196 0.49 21.82 20.93
C HIS A 196 1.47 20.93 20.17
N GLU A 197 1.34 20.89 18.85
CA GLU A 197 2.27 20.17 17.95
C GLU A 197 3.40 21.11 17.53
N ASP A 198 4.62 20.58 17.44
CA ASP A 198 5.77 21.31 16.94
C ASP A 198 5.72 21.41 15.40
N GLU A 199 6.16 22.54 14.85
CA GLU A 199 6.34 22.69 13.40
C GLU A 199 7.49 21.80 12.93
N THR A 200 7.23 20.97 11.93
CA THR A 200 8.23 20.11 11.28
C THR A 200 8.48 20.62 9.87
N ASP A 201 9.75 20.75 9.49
CA ASP A 201 10.13 21.13 8.13
C ASP A 201 9.70 20.06 7.13
N VAL A 202 8.81 20.42 6.20
CA VAL A 202 8.34 19.53 5.12
C VAL A 202 8.99 19.94 3.81
N LEU A 203 9.42 18.95 3.01
CA LEU A 203 9.93 19.22 1.67
C LEU A 203 8.80 19.66 0.74
N GLU A 204 8.76 20.95 0.41
CA GLU A 204 7.85 21.51 -0.59
C GLU A 204 8.46 21.40 -1.99
N ILE A 205 7.71 20.82 -2.94
CA ILE A 205 8.12 20.76 -4.34
C ILE A 205 7.45 21.87 -5.13
N ASP A 206 8.25 22.70 -5.80
CA ASP A 206 7.74 23.65 -6.79
C ASP A 206 7.30 22.91 -8.06
N ASN A 207 6.01 22.56 -8.08
CA ASN A 207 5.38 21.89 -9.21
C ASN A 207 5.35 22.75 -10.48
N VAL A 208 5.37 24.09 -10.37
CA VAL A 208 5.36 24.97 -11.53
C VAL A 208 6.71 24.95 -12.22
N MET A 209 7.78 25.05 -11.44
CA MET A 209 9.16 24.93 -11.95
C MET A 209 9.38 23.57 -12.60
N VAL A 210 9.09 22.47 -11.90
CA VAL A 210 9.27 21.10 -12.42
C VAL A 210 8.45 20.90 -13.71
N ARG A 211 7.19 21.35 -13.74
CA ARG A 211 6.36 21.25 -14.95
C ARG A 211 6.99 21.99 -16.13
N ASN A 212 7.45 23.22 -15.91
CA ASN A 212 8.04 24.04 -16.97
C ASN A 212 9.35 23.43 -17.49
N GLU A 213 10.19 22.87 -16.61
CA GLU A 213 11.39 22.13 -17.00
C GLU A 213 11.07 20.89 -17.83
N GLN A 214 10.06 20.12 -17.44
CA GLN A 214 9.62 18.94 -18.21
C GLN A 214 9.06 19.33 -19.58
N ILE A 215 8.29 20.41 -19.67
CA ILE A 215 7.79 20.94 -20.96
C ILE A 215 8.96 21.32 -21.86
N ALA A 216 9.93 22.10 -21.36
CA ALA A 216 11.10 22.52 -22.12
C ALA A 216 11.95 21.31 -22.59
N SER A 217 12.07 20.28 -21.75
CA SER A 217 12.74 19.03 -22.11
C SER A 217 12.02 18.29 -23.25
N LEU A 218 10.69 18.18 -23.17
CA LEU A 218 9.85 17.56 -24.19
C LEU A 218 9.91 18.33 -25.52
N GLU A 219 9.87 19.66 -25.50
CA GLU A 219 10.01 20.51 -26.68
C GLU A 219 11.36 20.29 -27.37
N ARG A 220 12.46 20.24 -26.59
CA ARG A 220 13.79 19.96 -27.12
C ARG A 220 13.88 18.59 -27.77
N ILE A 221 13.31 17.56 -27.12
CA ILE A 221 13.30 16.19 -27.67
C ILE A 221 12.51 16.15 -28.97
N ARG A 222 11.32 16.77 -29.01
CA ARG A 222 10.47 16.82 -30.21
C ARG A 222 11.12 17.58 -31.35
N ALA A 223 11.87 18.65 -31.07
CA ALA A 223 12.57 19.42 -32.09
C ALA A 223 13.78 18.70 -32.71
N THR A 224 14.38 17.74 -32.00
CA THR A 224 15.65 17.10 -32.42
C THR A 224 15.51 15.65 -32.86
N ARG A 225 14.38 15.01 -32.59
CA ARG A 225 14.12 13.61 -32.97
C ARG A 225 13.73 13.49 -34.44
N ASP A 226 13.90 12.28 -34.97
CA ASP A 226 13.36 11.89 -36.28
C ASP A 226 11.89 11.46 -36.13
N ASP A 227 10.98 12.37 -36.48
CA ASP A 227 9.53 12.12 -36.36
C ASP A 227 9.03 11.00 -37.28
N ALA A 228 9.69 10.75 -38.42
CA ALA A 228 9.33 9.65 -39.30
C ALA A 228 9.69 8.29 -38.66
N ALA A 229 10.87 8.21 -38.05
CA ALA A 229 11.30 7.02 -37.30
C ALA A 229 10.42 6.78 -36.07
N VAL A 230 10.03 7.84 -35.35
CA VAL A 230 9.09 7.74 -34.21
C VAL A 230 7.75 7.21 -34.66
N THR A 231 7.18 7.78 -35.72
CA THR A 231 5.88 7.35 -36.27
C THR A 231 5.92 5.89 -36.70
N ALA A 232 6.99 5.46 -37.38
CA ALA A 232 7.19 4.08 -37.76
C ALA A 232 7.27 3.14 -36.55
N ALA A 233 8.00 3.51 -35.50
CA ALA A 233 8.12 2.72 -34.28
C ALA A 233 6.81 2.62 -33.50
N LEU A 234 6.02 3.71 -33.44
CA LEU A 234 4.71 3.71 -32.81
C LEU A 234 3.71 2.85 -33.60
N ASN A 235 3.74 2.89 -34.93
CA ASN A 235 2.92 2.02 -35.77
C ASN A 235 3.30 0.54 -35.59
N ALA A 236 4.59 0.23 -35.47
CA ALA A 236 5.05 -1.12 -35.17
C ALA A 236 4.57 -1.60 -33.79
N LEU A 237 4.52 -0.71 -32.79
CA LEU A 237 3.97 -1.02 -31.47
C LEU A 237 2.46 -1.30 -31.55
N THR A 238 1.70 -0.51 -32.30
CA THR A 238 0.26 -0.74 -32.54
C THR A 238 0.05 -2.07 -33.27
N HIS A 239 0.87 -2.38 -34.28
CA HIS A 239 0.83 -3.66 -34.97
C HIS A 239 1.11 -4.82 -34.01
N ALA A 240 2.17 -4.73 -33.21
CA ALA A 240 2.54 -5.75 -32.23
C ALA A 240 1.41 -6.00 -31.21
N ALA A 241 0.70 -4.95 -30.80
CA ALA A 241 -0.45 -5.04 -29.92
C ALA A 241 -1.68 -5.70 -30.56
N GLN A 242 -1.89 -5.54 -31.87
CA GLN A 242 -2.96 -6.22 -32.60
C GLN A 242 -2.65 -7.70 -32.86
N HIS A 243 -1.39 -8.04 -33.09
CA HIS A 243 -0.95 -9.38 -33.51
C HIS A 243 -0.40 -10.22 -32.35
N ASN A 244 -0.54 -9.74 -31.10
CA ASN A 244 -0.08 -10.40 -29.89
C ASN A 244 1.42 -10.73 -29.90
N GLU A 245 2.22 -9.82 -30.46
CA GLU A 245 3.69 -9.89 -30.49
C GLU A 245 4.29 -9.27 -29.21
N ASN A 246 5.62 -9.32 -29.06
CA ASN A 246 6.29 -8.80 -27.87
C ASN A 246 6.22 -7.26 -27.79
N LEU A 247 5.29 -6.76 -26.97
CA LEU A 247 5.09 -5.33 -26.72
C LEU A 247 6.31 -4.64 -26.12
N LEU A 248 7.06 -5.31 -25.25
CA LEU A 248 8.23 -4.72 -24.59
C LEU A 248 9.34 -4.45 -25.60
N ALA A 249 9.60 -5.39 -26.51
CA ALA A 249 10.59 -5.21 -27.57
C ALA A 249 10.23 -4.03 -28.47
N ALA A 250 8.96 -3.90 -28.86
CA ALA A 250 8.46 -2.78 -29.64
C ALA A 250 8.56 -1.44 -28.86
N ALA A 251 8.23 -1.43 -27.56
CA ALA A 251 8.33 -0.26 -26.71
C ALA A 251 9.78 0.20 -26.51
N VAL A 252 10.73 -0.72 -26.37
CA VAL A 252 12.17 -0.41 -26.31
C VAL A 252 12.64 0.26 -27.62
N ASN A 253 12.17 -0.22 -28.77
CA ASN A 253 12.47 0.40 -30.06
C ASN A 253 11.88 1.81 -30.16
N ALA A 254 10.64 2.01 -29.72
CA ALA A 254 10.00 3.33 -29.66
C ALA A 254 10.75 4.30 -28.72
N ALA A 255 11.15 3.84 -27.53
CA ALA A 255 11.93 4.63 -26.59
C ALA A 255 13.32 5.01 -27.16
N ARG A 256 13.94 4.12 -27.94
CA ARG A 256 15.25 4.37 -28.58
C ARG A 256 15.18 5.52 -29.58
N VAL A 257 14.08 5.65 -30.33
CA VAL A 257 13.85 6.76 -31.27
C VAL A 257 13.27 8.02 -30.59
N ARG A 258 13.25 8.07 -29.26
CA ARG A 258 12.74 9.19 -28.46
C ARG A 258 11.22 9.42 -28.57
N ALA A 259 10.46 8.34 -28.71
CA ALA A 259 9.04 8.38 -28.39
C ALA A 259 8.86 8.62 -26.87
N THR A 260 7.88 9.43 -26.52
CA THR A 260 7.55 9.78 -25.13
C THR A 260 6.70 8.69 -24.47
N LEU A 261 6.66 8.67 -23.13
CA LEU A 261 5.81 7.74 -22.38
C LEU A 261 4.32 7.88 -22.74
N GLY A 262 3.87 9.12 -22.96
CA GLY A 262 2.50 9.42 -23.39
C GLY A 262 2.20 8.82 -24.76
N GLU A 263 3.05 9.05 -25.76
CA GLU A 263 2.89 8.51 -27.12
C GLU A 263 2.88 6.97 -27.14
N ILE A 264 3.79 6.32 -26.39
CA ILE A 264 3.83 4.85 -26.26
C ILE A 264 2.55 4.33 -25.61
N SER A 265 2.07 5.01 -24.55
CA SER A 265 0.84 4.63 -23.86
C SER A 265 -0.39 4.82 -24.74
N ASP A 266 -0.45 5.90 -25.51
CA ASP A 266 -1.59 6.24 -26.36
C ASP A 266 -1.67 5.32 -27.59
N ALA A 267 -0.53 4.92 -28.16
CA ALA A 267 -0.46 3.90 -29.20
C ALA A 267 -1.11 2.58 -28.73
N ARG A 268 -0.86 2.18 -27.47
CA ARG A 268 -1.53 1.01 -26.86
C ARG A 268 -3.01 1.27 -26.55
N LYS A 269 -3.37 2.44 -26.00
CA LYS A 269 -4.77 2.79 -25.67
C LYS A 269 -5.70 2.76 -26.87
N SER A 270 -5.20 3.01 -28.08
CA SER A 270 -5.99 2.87 -29.30
C SER A 270 -6.60 1.48 -29.50
N LEU A 271 -6.05 0.46 -28.84
CA LEU A 271 -6.46 -0.95 -28.92
C LEU A 271 -7.10 -1.48 -27.63
N SER A 272 -6.77 -0.89 -26.47
CA SER A 272 -7.28 -1.32 -25.17
C SER A 272 -8.35 -0.38 -24.64
N THR A 273 -9.52 -0.92 -24.27
CA THR A 273 -10.58 -0.16 -23.61
C THR A 273 -10.08 0.45 -22.29
N VAL A 274 -10.37 1.73 -22.06
CA VAL A 274 -10.20 2.35 -20.74
C VAL A 274 -11.02 1.54 -19.73
N ILE A 275 -10.36 1.02 -18.69
CA ILE A 275 -11.03 0.22 -17.68
C ILE A 275 -11.81 1.17 -16.76
N TRP A 276 -13.14 1.13 -16.89
CA TRP A 276 -14.03 1.81 -15.97
C TRP A 276 -14.33 0.89 -14.80
N CYS A 277 -13.79 1.24 -13.63
CA CYS A 277 -14.09 0.51 -12.40
C CYS A 277 -15.44 0.95 -11.85
N GLN A 278 -16.38 0.01 -11.69
CA GLN A 278 -17.60 0.27 -10.94
C GLN A 278 -17.26 0.47 -9.46
N ALA A 279 -17.73 1.59 -8.90
CA ALA A 279 -17.60 1.86 -7.48
C ALA A 279 -18.77 1.21 -6.73
N SER A 280 -18.48 0.14 -5.99
CA SER A 280 -19.37 -0.42 -4.97
C SER A 280 -19.01 0.19 -3.62
N VAL A 281 -20.00 0.62 -2.85
CA VAL A 281 -19.82 1.07 -1.45
C VAL A 281 -20.40 -0.01 -0.54
N LEU A 282 -19.68 -0.33 0.53
CA LEU A 282 -20.11 -1.31 1.53
C LEU A 282 -20.99 -0.65 2.60
N PRO A 283 -22.28 -1.01 2.71
CA PRO A 283 -23.13 -0.48 3.75
C PRO A 283 -22.92 -1.22 5.09
N GLY A 284 -23.03 -0.50 6.20
CA GLY A 284 -23.30 -1.09 7.51
C GLY A 284 -22.11 -1.67 8.30
N VAL A 285 -20.91 -1.78 7.72
CA VAL A 285 -19.73 -2.34 8.41
C VAL A 285 -19.38 -1.57 9.69
N ILE A 286 -19.36 -0.24 9.61
CA ILE A 286 -19.09 0.63 10.76
C ILE A 286 -20.19 0.48 11.80
N ALA A 287 -21.46 0.52 11.39
CA ALA A 287 -22.59 0.36 12.32
C ALA A 287 -22.51 -0.97 13.07
N GLN A 288 -22.26 -2.09 12.38
CA GLN A 288 -22.07 -3.40 13.00
C GLN A 288 -20.94 -3.41 14.04
N SER A 289 -19.82 -2.72 13.78
CA SER A 289 -18.71 -2.59 14.74
C SER A 289 -19.11 -1.84 16.01
N TYR A 290 -19.92 -0.78 15.90
CA TYR A 290 -20.43 -0.04 17.06
C TYR A 290 -21.47 -0.84 17.86
N HIS A 291 -22.28 -1.67 17.19
CA HIS A 291 -23.28 -2.52 17.85
C HIS A 291 -22.73 -3.75 18.58
N GLN A 292 -21.42 -3.96 18.63
CA GLN A 292 -20.80 -5.02 19.43
C GLN A 292 -20.86 -4.76 20.95
N SER A 293 -21.17 -3.53 21.37
CA SER A 293 -21.31 -3.14 22.77
C SER A 293 -22.53 -2.24 22.93
N GLU A 294 -23.36 -2.49 23.95
CA GLU A 294 -24.58 -1.70 24.21
C GLU A 294 -24.29 -0.20 24.37
N LYS A 295 -23.15 0.12 25.00
CA LYS A 295 -22.75 1.53 25.21
C LYS A 295 -22.45 2.22 23.88
N SER A 296 -21.60 1.62 23.05
CA SER A 296 -21.20 2.16 21.74
C SER A 296 -22.38 2.18 20.74
N ALA A 297 -23.30 1.22 20.85
CA ALA A 297 -24.55 1.20 20.09
C ALA A 297 -25.41 2.43 20.41
N SER A 298 -25.58 2.75 21.71
CA SER A 298 -26.39 3.89 22.14
C SER A 298 -25.82 5.23 21.67
N GLU A 299 -24.49 5.36 21.65
CA GLU A 299 -23.77 6.54 21.16
C GLU A 299 -23.95 6.71 19.65
N PHE A 300 -23.79 5.63 18.88
CA PHE A 300 -24.01 5.64 17.42
C PHE A 300 -25.46 5.98 17.07
N ASP A 301 -26.43 5.34 17.73
CA ASP A 301 -27.86 5.60 17.51
C ASP A 301 -28.24 7.04 17.87
N ALA A 302 -27.63 7.62 18.92
CA ALA A 302 -27.84 9.01 19.27
C ALA A 302 -27.32 9.97 18.18
N ILE A 303 -26.16 9.67 17.56
CA ILE A 303 -25.62 10.42 16.43
C ILE A 303 -26.54 10.32 15.22
N VAL A 304 -27.05 9.12 14.92
CA VAL A 304 -27.99 8.90 13.81
C VAL A 304 -29.32 9.62 14.05
N ARG A 305 -29.85 9.60 15.27
CA ARG A 305 -31.11 10.27 15.65
C ARG A 305 -31.04 11.80 15.63
N LYS A 306 -29.86 12.40 15.81
CA LYS A 306 -29.66 13.85 15.67
C LYS A 306 -29.81 14.37 14.23
N ARG A 307 -30.00 13.49 13.23
CA ARG A 307 -30.20 13.87 11.83
C ARG A 307 -31.61 14.42 11.60
N SER A 308 -31.70 15.52 10.85
CA SER A 308 -32.97 16.10 10.37
C SER A 308 -33.74 15.14 9.45
N SER A 309 -35.02 15.43 9.23
CA SER A 309 -35.92 14.65 8.35
C SER A 309 -35.46 14.56 6.89
N SER A 310 -34.59 15.48 6.43
CA SER A 310 -33.87 15.37 5.15
C SER A 310 -32.44 14.88 5.37
N LEU A 311 -32.02 13.89 4.58
CA LEU A 311 -30.65 13.38 4.59
C LEU A 311 -29.69 14.43 3.98
N PRO A 312 -28.63 14.84 4.69
CA PRO A 312 -27.60 15.68 4.08
C PRO A 312 -26.92 14.88 2.95
N THR A 313 -26.91 15.46 1.75
CA THR A 313 -26.22 14.86 0.60
C THR A 313 -24.77 15.34 0.62
N MET A 314 -23.83 14.40 0.68
CA MET A 314 -22.39 14.67 0.65
C MET A 314 -21.78 13.97 -0.56
N VAL A 315 -21.05 14.73 -1.38
CA VAL A 315 -20.27 14.18 -2.49
C VAL A 315 -18.83 14.05 -2.03
N VAL A 316 -18.30 12.82 -2.02
CA VAL A 316 -16.89 12.54 -1.77
C VAL A 316 -16.21 12.39 -3.12
N ALA A 317 -15.45 13.40 -3.53
CA ALA A 317 -14.74 13.43 -4.81
C ALA A 317 -13.23 13.28 -4.58
N ARG A 318 -12.55 12.60 -5.50
CA ARG A 318 -11.09 12.53 -5.54
C ARG A 318 -10.60 13.62 -6.50
N ALA A 319 -9.85 14.60 -5.99
CA ALA A 319 -9.11 15.52 -6.85
C ALA A 319 -7.93 14.77 -7.47
N PHE A 320 -7.76 14.89 -8.79
CA PHE A 320 -6.64 14.34 -9.55
C PHE A 320 -5.58 15.41 -9.79
#